data_AF-A0A3D4QIN6-F1
#
_entry.id   AF-A0A3D4QIN6-F1
#
_cell.length_a   1.000
_cell.length_b   1.000
_cell.length_c   1.000
_cell.angle_alpha   90.00
_cell.angle_beta   90.00
_cell.angle_gamma   90.00
#
_symmetry.space_group_name_H-M   'P 1'
#
loop_
_entity.id
_entity.type
_entity.pdbx_description
1 polymer ?
#
loop_
_entity_poly.entity_id
_entity_poly.type
_entity_poly.pdbx_seq_one_letter_code
_entity_poly.pdbx_strand_id
1 'polypeptide(L)' 'ADWTRPDPVIAAYLAKFGRYGIPFNAVYGPEAPTGIPLPELLTENVVTEAVARAGNVVIAKN' A
#
# COMPACT_ATOMS: atom_id res chain seq x y z
N ALA A 1 2.08 10.87 14.91
CA ALA A 1 1.75 11.86 13.88
C ALA A 1 0.29 12.24 14.02
N ASP A 2 -0.03 13.53 13.95
CA ASP A 2 -1.41 14.03 13.89
C ASP A 2 -1.75 14.26 12.42
N TRP A 3 -2.57 13.38 11.83
CA TRP A 3 -2.88 13.39 10.40
C TRP A 3 -3.83 14.52 9.97
N THR A 4 -4.33 15.32 10.92
CA THR A 4 -5.03 16.58 10.62
C THR A 4 -4.07 17.73 10.32
N ARG A 5 -2.76 17.53 10.55
CA ARG A 5 -1.71 18.48 10.25
C ARG A 5 -0.79 17.92 9.15
N PRO A 6 -0.46 18.71 8.13
CA PRO A 6 0.52 18.30 7.13
C PRO A 6 1.85 17.92 7.79
N ASP A 7 2.36 16.74 7.43
CA ASP A 7 3.66 16.25 7.89
C ASP A 7 4.58 16.09 6.67
N PRO A 8 5.74 16.77 6.62
CA PRO A 8 6.63 16.75 5.47
C PRO A 8 7.23 15.35 5.20
N VAL A 9 7.39 14.51 6.23
CA VAL A 9 7.87 13.14 6.09
C VAL A 9 6.80 12.28 5.42
N ILE A 10 5.54 12.44 5.82
CA ILE A 10 4.40 11.76 5.19
C ILE A 10 4.27 12.20 3.73
N ALA A 11 4.33 13.51 3.45
CA ALA A 11 4.24 14.05 2.10
C ALA A 11 5.36 13.50 1.18
N ALA A 12 6.60 13.48 1.67
CA ALA A 12 7.74 12.93 0.93
C ALA A 12 7.59 11.42 0.65
N TYR A 13 7.00 10.66 1.59
CA TYR A 13 6.69 9.25 1.38
C TYR A 13 5.60 9.04 0.32
N LEU A 14 4.48 9.76 0.42
CA LEU A 14 3.38 9.68 -0.55
C LEU A 14 3.83 10.07 -1.97
N ALA A 15 4.71 11.07 -2.09
CA ALA A 15 5.27 11.52 -3.36
C ALA A 15 6.05 10.41 -4.09
N LYS A 16 6.69 9.47 -3.37
CA LYS A 16 7.37 8.31 -3.98
C LYS A 16 6.41 7.39 -4.73
N PHE A 17 5.12 7.43 -4.38
CA PHE A 17 4.05 6.69 -5.02
C PHE A 17 3.19 7.55 -5.96
N GLY A 18 3.58 8.80 -6.22
CA GLY A 18 2.79 9.76 -7.01
C GLY A 18 1.47 10.16 -6.34
N ARG A 19 1.39 10.07 -5.01
CA ARG A 19 0.20 10.40 -4.21
C ARG A 19 0.41 11.66 -3.39
N TYR A 20 -0.67 12.40 -3.15
CA TYR A 20 -0.64 13.70 -2.47
C TYR A 20 -1.62 13.79 -1.29
N GLY A 21 -2.31 12.69 -0.96
CA GLY A 21 -3.34 12.66 0.07
C GLY A 21 -3.46 11.31 0.74
N ILE A 22 -4.26 11.30 1.81
CA ILE A 22 -4.64 10.11 2.57
C ILE A 22 -6.14 9.86 2.37
N PRO A 23 -6.63 8.61 2.49
CA PRO A 23 -5.88 7.40 2.88
C PRO A 23 -4.91 6.92 1.80
N PHE A 24 -3.78 6.34 2.23
CA PHE A 24 -2.84 5.63 1.37
C PHE A 24 -2.48 4.32 2.03
N ASN A 25 -2.65 3.23 1.30
CA ASN A 25 -2.31 1.89 1.75
C ASN A 25 -1.31 1.30 0.76
N ALA A 26 -0.31 0.58 1.26
CA ALA A 26 0.63 -0.17 0.44
C ALA A 26 0.98 -1.49 1.12
N VAL A 27 1.22 -2.52 0.32
CA VAL A 27 1.66 -3.84 0.78
C VAL A 27 3.14 -4.02 0.43
N TYR A 28 3.92 -4.47 1.40
CA TYR A 28 5.36 -4.73 1.26
C TYR A 28 5.64 -6.20 1.49
N GLY A 29 6.71 -6.70 0.88
CA GLY A 29 7.20 -8.06 1.09
C GLY A 29 8.50 -8.31 0.32
N PRO A 30 9.09 -9.50 0.45
CA PRO A 30 10.35 -9.86 -0.22
C PRO A 30 10.34 -9.61 -1.73
N GLU A 31 9.20 -9.84 -2.41
CA GLU A 31 9.03 -9.60 -3.85
C GLU A 31 8.55 -8.18 -4.19
N ALA A 32 8.23 -7.37 -3.18
CA ALA A 32 7.82 -5.99 -3.34
C ALA A 32 8.49 -5.07 -2.30
N PRO A 33 9.83 -4.96 -2.30
CA PRO A 33 10.56 -4.14 -1.32
C PRO A 33 10.26 -2.64 -1.46
N THR A 34 9.83 -2.20 -2.65
CA THR A 34 9.40 -0.83 -2.92
C THR A 34 7.91 -0.60 -2.65
N GLY A 35 7.17 -1.66 -2.32
CA GLY A 35 5.75 -1.60 -1.98
C GLY A 35 4.82 -1.61 -3.19
N ILE A 36 3.63 -2.18 -2.99
CA ILE A 36 2.52 -2.21 -3.94
C ILE A 36 1.46 -1.22 -3.42
N PRO A 37 1.24 -0.07 -4.08
CA PRO A 37 0.17 0.84 -3.67
C PRO A 37 -1.19 0.20 -3.94
N LEU A 38 -2.11 0.37 -2.99
CA LEU A 38 -3.50 -0.11 -3.11
C LEU A 38 -4.44 1.03 -3.52
N PRO A 39 -5.64 0.71 -4.05
CA PRO A 39 -6.74 1.65 -4.16
C PRO A 39 -7.16 2.23 -2.80
N GLU A 40 -7.82 3.38 -2.81
CA GLU A 40 -8.35 4.00 -1.59
C GLU A 40 -9.50 3.18 -0.98
N LEU A 41 -10.36 2.63 -1.82
CA LEU A 41 -11.40 1.69 -1.42
C LEU A 41 -10.84 0.27 -1.44
N LEU A 42 -10.73 -0.32 -0.26
CA LEU A 42 -10.22 -1.67 -0.09
C LEU A 42 -11.34 -2.70 -0.22
N THR A 43 -11.04 -3.79 -0.91
CA THR A 43 -11.80 -5.04 -0.84
C THR A 43 -10.86 -6.14 -0.35
N GLU A 44 -11.43 -7.20 0.20
CA GLU A 44 -10.66 -8.35 0.68
C GLU A 44 -9.75 -8.91 -0.44
N ASN A 45 -10.31 -9.10 -1.64
CA ASN A 45 -9.57 -9.60 -2.80
C ASN A 45 -8.37 -8.69 -3.17
N VAL A 46 -8.57 -7.37 -3.17
CA VAL A 46 -7.48 -6.42 -3.48
C VAL A 46 -6.32 -6.55 -2.49
N VAL A 47 -6.63 -6.75 -1.20
CA VAL A 47 -5.60 -6.90 -0.16
C VAL A 47 -4.92 -8.26 -0.26
N THR A 48 -5.68 -9.34 -0.36
CA THR A 48 -5.12 -10.71 -0.38
C THR A 48 -4.28 -10.97 -1.63
N GLU A 49 -4.69 -10.47 -2.80
CA GLU A 49 -3.89 -10.56 -4.02
C GLU A 49 -2.59 -9.76 -3.91
N ALA A 50 -2.62 -8.56 -3.33
CA ALA A 50 -1.42 -7.76 -3.13
C ALA A 50 -0.43 -8.41 -2.15
N VAL A 51 -0.93 -9.01 -1.06
CA VAL A 51 -0.11 -9.76 -0.09
C VAL A 51 0.54 -10.96 -0.76
N ALA A 52 -0.20 -11.73 -1.55
CA ALA A 52 0.37 -12.85 -2.29
C ALA A 52 1.49 -12.41 -3.24
N ARG A 53 1.23 -11.35 -4.01
CA ARG A 53 2.23 -10.80 -4.93
C ARG A 53 3.48 -10.31 -4.21
N ALA A 54 3.33 -9.67 -3.06
CA ALA A 54 4.46 -9.17 -2.28
C ALA A 54 5.26 -10.28 -1.57
N GLY A 55 4.61 -11.39 -1.21
CA GLY A 55 5.20 -12.51 -0.47
C GLY A 55 5.62 -13.71 -1.31
N ASN A 56 5.39 -13.70 -2.63
CA ASN A 56 5.48 -14.89 -3.50
C ASN A 56 4.61 -16.07 -3.02
N VAL A 57 3.42 -15.77 -2.49
CA VAL A 57 2.49 -16.78 -1.97
C VAL A 57 1.42 -17.06 -3.01
N VAL A 58 1.10 -18.33 -3.24
CA VAL A 58 -0.05 -18.72 -4.07
C VAL A 58 -1.32 -18.64 -3.23
N ILE A 59 -2.25 -17.74 -3.57
CA ILE A 59 -3.60 -17.76 -2.96
C ILE A 59 -4.42 -18.84 -3.66
N ALA A 60 -4.91 -19.80 -2.89
CA ALA A 60 -5.88 -20.77 -3.39
C ALA A 60 -7.18 -20.03 -3.77
N LYS A 61 -7.66 -20.24 -4.99
CA LYS A 61 -8.96 -19.73 -5.42
C LYS A 61 -10.05 -20.68 -4.90
N ASN A 62 -10.95 -20.16 -4.05
CA ASN A 62 -12.19 -20.85 -3.67
C ASN A 62 -13.26 -20.67 -4.75
#